data_AF-A0A7C7QYH5-F1
#
_entry.id   AF-A0A7C7QYH5-F1
#
_cell.length_a   1.000
_cell.length_b   1.000
_cell.length_c   1.000
_cell.angle_alpha   90.00
_cell.angle_beta   90.00
_cell.angle_gamma   90.00
#
_symmetry.space_group_name_H-M   'P 1'
#
loop_
_entity.id
_entity.type
_entity.pdbx_description
1 polymer ?
#
loop_
_entity_poly.entity_id
_entity_poly.type
_entity_poly.pdbx_seq_one_letter_code
_entity_poly.pdbx_strand_id
1 'polypeptide(L)'
;MAFHSHLSRYAPALGLGFMAHSAGQTGQLVATLSNLIAVIDTPNVARVQLSGLARQLRSAGMSPRGYMAVHAALMDVVVEHIGDAPEVEDAWAEVIGAILAMMLAVAHGPRSHVLPLAA
;
A
#
# COMPACT_ATOMS: atom_id res chain seq x y z
N MET A 1 0.22 9.89 13.29
CA MET A 1 -0.77 10.83 12.69
C MET A 1 -0.32 11.43 11.35
N ALA A 2 0.99 11.48 11.03
CA ALA A 2 1.49 12.08 9.78
C ALA A 2 0.90 11.42 8.50
N PHE A 3 1.03 10.11 8.33
CA PHE A 3 0.56 9.42 7.12
C PHE A 3 -0.89 9.72 6.70
N HIS A 4 -1.83 9.76 7.66
CA HIS A 4 -3.24 10.05 7.35
C HIS A 4 -3.45 11.49 6.84
N SER A 5 -2.67 12.44 7.37
CA SER A 5 -2.66 13.81 6.90
C SER A 5 -2.17 13.87 5.44
N HIS A 6 -1.06 13.19 5.15
CA HIS A 6 -0.51 13.11 3.78
C HIS A 6 -1.46 12.38 2.82
N LEU A 7 -2.06 11.25 3.23
CA LEU A 7 -3.00 10.52 2.40
C LEU A 7 -4.26 11.35 2.10
N SER A 8 -4.79 12.07 3.10
CA SER A 8 -5.94 12.96 2.89
C SER A 8 -5.63 14.12 1.95
N ARG A 9 -4.36 14.57 1.90
CA ARG A 9 -3.89 15.56 0.92
C ARG A 9 -3.87 14.98 -0.50
N TYR A 10 -3.36 13.77 -0.69
CA TYR A 10 -3.19 13.16 -2.03
C TYR A 10 -4.45 12.47 -2.57
N ALA A 11 -5.30 11.95 -1.70
CA ALA A 11 -6.57 11.33 -2.05
C ALA A 11 -7.63 11.61 -0.96
N PRO A 12 -8.27 12.78 -0.98
CA PRO A 12 -9.23 13.19 0.06
C PRO A 12 -10.40 12.23 0.23
N ALA A 13 -10.91 11.66 -0.87
CA ALA A 13 -11.97 10.66 -0.84
C ALA A 13 -11.53 9.34 -0.18
N LEU A 14 -10.26 8.96 -0.37
CA LEU A 14 -9.68 7.82 0.33
C LEU A 14 -9.43 8.18 1.79
N GLY A 15 -8.91 9.37 2.10
CA GLY A 15 -8.73 9.85 3.47
C GLY A 15 -10.04 9.86 4.27
N LEU A 16 -11.13 10.37 3.69
CA LEU A 16 -12.46 10.41 4.31
C LEU A 16 -13.09 9.02 4.43
N GLY A 17 -13.01 8.19 3.39
CA GLY A 17 -13.50 6.80 3.44
C GLY A 17 -12.72 5.93 4.42
N PHE A 18 -11.39 6.11 4.47
CA PHE A 18 -10.51 5.49 5.45
C PHE A 18 -10.78 5.99 6.86
N MET A 19 -11.14 7.26 7.07
CA MET A 19 -11.49 7.86 8.36
C MET A 19 -12.91 7.53 8.83
N ALA A 20 -13.83 7.23 7.91
CA ALA A 20 -15.21 6.83 8.22
C ALA A 20 -15.35 5.33 8.53
N HIS A 21 -14.59 4.44 7.86
CA HIS A 21 -14.57 2.98 8.11
C HIS A 21 -13.71 2.57 9.33
N SER A 22 -13.31 3.55 10.14
CA SER A 22 -11.98 3.67 10.75
C SER A 22 -11.92 3.61 12.24
N ALA A 23 -13.05 3.79 12.90
CA ALA A 23 -13.17 3.85 14.35
C ALA A 23 -12.93 2.44 14.93
N GLY A 24 -11.72 1.91 14.75
CA GLY A 24 -11.27 0.56 15.09
C GLY A 24 -10.20 -0.01 14.15
N GLN A 25 -10.36 0.08 12.82
CA GLN A 25 -9.55 -0.71 11.84
C GLN A 25 -8.46 0.07 11.08
N THR A 26 -8.51 1.40 11.04
CA THR A 26 -7.59 2.18 10.18
C THR A 26 -6.20 2.33 10.77
N GLY A 27 -6.08 2.34 12.10
CA GLY A 27 -4.79 2.17 12.77
C GLY A 27 -4.11 0.85 12.40
N GLN A 28 -4.89 -0.21 12.17
CA GLN A 28 -4.39 -1.53 11.83
C GLN A 28 -3.86 -1.59 10.39
N LEU A 29 -4.45 -0.87 9.44
CA LEU A 29 -4.02 -0.90 8.04
C LEU A 29 -2.71 -0.12 7.84
N VAL A 30 -2.58 1.05 8.47
CA VAL A 30 -1.32 1.81 8.50
C VAL A 30 -0.25 1.07 9.29
N ALA A 31 -0.58 0.50 10.45
CA ALA A 31 0.34 -0.36 11.18
C ALA A 31 0.75 -1.59 10.36
N THR A 32 -0.14 -2.14 9.53
CA THR A 32 0.18 -3.27 8.65
C THR A 32 1.16 -2.85 7.55
N LEU A 33 0.98 -1.68 6.93
CA LEU A 33 1.94 -1.14 5.95
C LEU A 33 3.30 -0.83 6.59
N SER A 34 3.32 -0.22 7.77
CA SER A 34 4.56 0.04 8.54
C SER A 34 5.25 -1.24 9.01
N ASN A 35 4.49 -2.25 9.46
CA ASN A 35 5.03 -3.54 9.84
C ASN A 35 5.55 -4.31 8.61
N LEU A 36 4.93 -4.14 7.44
CA LEU A 36 5.36 -4.79 6.20
C LEU A 36 6.74 -4.33 5.74
N ILE A 37 7.03 -3.04 5.94
CA ILE A 37 8.37 -2.49 5.77
C ILE A 37 9.38 -3.20 6.68
N ALA A 38 8.99 -3.55 7.91
CA ALA A 38 9.85 -4.26 8.85
C ALA A 38 10.09 -5.75 8.53
N VAL A 39 9.29 -6.35 7.63
CA VAL A 39 9.45 -7.76 7.19
C VAL A 39 9.84 -7.89 5.72
N ILE A 40 10.35 -6.82 5.10
CA ILE A 40 10.72 -6.79 3.67
C ILE A 40 11.80 -7.80 3.31
N ASP A 41 12.69 -8.11 4.26
CA ASP A 41 13.73 -9.15 4.14
C ASP A 41 13.17 -10.58 4.20
N THR A 42 11.86 -10.74 4.41
CA THR A 42 11.13 -12.02 4.46
C THR A 42 10.12 -12.13 3.31
N PRO A 43 10.58 -12.39 2.07
CA PRO A 43 9.77 -12.22 0.86
C PRO A 43 8.51 -13.10 0.80
N ASN A 44 8.54 -14.31 1.37
CA ASN A 44 7.38 -15.21 1.39
C ASN A 44 6.28 -14.73 2.35
N VAL A 45 6.68 -14.23 3.53
CA VAL A 45 5.73 -13.70 4.53
C VAL A 45 5.12 -12.40 4.01
N ALA A 46 5.95 -11.52 3.45
CA ALA A 46 5.51 -10.28 2.83
C ALA A 46 4.48 -10.55 1.72
N ARG A 47 4.73 -11.50 0.81
CA ARG A 47 3.80 -11.81 -0.29
C ARG A 47 2.40 -12.22 0.18
N VAL A 48 2.29 -13.08 1.18
CA VAL A 48 1.00 -13.55 1.71
C VAL A 48 0.22 -12.39 2.35
N GLN A 49 0.89 -11.60 3.19
CA GLN A 49 0.28 -10.45 3.86
C GLN A 49 -0.14 -9.36 2.86
N LEU A 50 0.72 -9.02 1.91
CA LEU A 50 0.44 -8.05 0.85
C LEU A 50 -0.74 -8.46 -0.01
N SER A 51 -0.87 -9.74 -0.32
CA SER A 51 -2.00 -10.25 -1.10
C SER A 51 -3.32 -10.15 -0.33
N GLY A 52 -3.30 -10.44 0.98
CA GLY A 52 -4.46 -10.26 1.85
C GLY A 52 -4.89 -8.80 1.91
N LEU A 53 -3.92 -7.92 2.16
CA LEU A 53 -4.13 -6.47 2.25
C LEU A 53 -4.66 -5.88 0.93
N ALA A 54 -4.06 -6.24 -0.22
CA ALA A 54 -4.50 -5.80 -1.54
C ALA A 54 -5.99 -6.14 -1.80
N ARG A 55 -6.42 -7.36 -1.43
CA ARG A 55 -7.83 -7.77 -1.57
C ARG A 55 -8.75 -6.99 -0.65
N GLN A 56 -8.35 -6.75 0.60
CA GLN A 56 -9.10 -5.93 1.55
C GLN A 56 -9.27 -4.50 1.05
N LEU A 57 -8.18 -3.86 0.60
CA LEU A 57 -8.21 -2.52 0.03
C LEU A 57 -9.15 -2.44 -1.18
N ARG A 58 -9.08 -3.40 -2.08
CA ARG A 58 -10.02 -3.48 -3.22
C ARG A 58 -11.46 -3.60 -2.78
N SER A 59 -11.75 -4.46 -1.79
CA SER A 59 -13.12 -4.60 -1.26
C SER A 59 -13.64 -3.33 -0.59
N ALA A 60 -12.74 -2.51 -0.05
CA ALA A 60 -13.05 -1.20 0.51
C ALA A 60 -13.16 -0.10 -0.57
N GLY A 61 -13.08 -0.44 -1.86
CA GLY A 61 -13.23 0.52 -2.96
C GLY A 61 -11.94 1.20 -3.39
N MET A 62 -10.76 0.71 -2.98
CA MET A 62 -9.48 1.22 -3.47
C MET A 62 -9.42 1.08 -4.99
N SER A 63 -9.17 2.19 -5.67
CA SER A 63 -8.96 2.24 -7.12
C SER A 63 -7.46 2.17 -7.45
N PRO A 64 -7.07 1.85 -8.70
CA PRO A 64 -5.68 1.90 -9.14
C PRO A 64 -4.98 3.24 -8.83
N ARG A 65 -5.69 4.36 -9.02
CA ARG A 65 -5.17 5.69 -8.69
C ARG A 65 -4.87 5.87 -7.20
N GLY A 66 -5.58 5.14 -6.34
CA GLY A 66 -5.36 5.18 -4.90
C GLY A 66 -3.98 4.68 -4.47
N TYR A 67 -3.41 3.71 -5.18
CA TYR A 67 -2.05 3.22 -4.91
C TYR A 67 -1.00 4.30 -5.13
N MET A 68 -1.16 5.16 -6.15
CA MET A 68 -0.27 6.32 -6.37
C MET A 68 -0.36 7.34 -5.23
N ALA A 69 -1.56 7.57 -4.69
CA ALA A 69 -1.74 8.46 -3.54
C ALA A 69 -1.12 7.89 -2.26
N VAL A 70 -1.22 6.57 -2.06
CA VAL A 70 -0.54 5.88 -0.95
C VAL A 70 0.98 5.97 -1.10
N HIS A 71 1.51 5.78 -2.32
CA HIS A 71 2.94 5.95 -2.60
C HIS A 71 3.42 7.35 -2.21
N ALA A 72 2.77 8.40 -2.69
CA ALA A 72 3.13 9.78 -2.37
C ALA A 72 3.05 10.07 -0.86
N ALA A 73 2.00 9.58 -0.18
CA ALA A 73 1.86 9.75 1.26
C ALA A 73 2.94 9.01 2.08
N LEU A 74 3.40 7.85 1.61
CA LEU A 74 4.51 7.13 2.24
C LEU A 74 5.84 7.84 2.00
N MET A 75 6.09 8.32 0.78
CA MET A 75 7.33 9.06 0.46
C MET A 75 7.45 10.36 1.24
N ASP A 76 6.35 11.12 1.43
CA ASP A 76 6.36 12.30 2.30
C ASP A 76 6.83 11.96 3.73
N VAL A 77 6.37 10.83 4.28
CA VAL A 77 6.76 10.38 5.62
C VAL A 77 8.23 9.94 5.65
N VAL A 78 8.70 9.26 4.60
CA VAL A 78 10.11 8.87 4.47
C VAL A 78 10.99 10.11 4.49
N VAL A 79 10.73 11.09 3.62
CA VAL A 79 11.49 12.34 3.52
C VAL A 79 11.50 13.10 4.85
N GLU A 80 10.39 13.13 5.58
CA GLU A 80 10.32 13.75 6.91
C GLU A 80 11.28 13.10 7.93
N HIS A 81 11.62 11.81 7.79
CA HIS A 81 12.42 11.05 8.76
C HIS A 81 13.88 10.83 8.36
N ILE A 82 14.20 10.79 7.06
CA ILE A 82 15.55 10.46 6.59
C ILE A 82 16.47 11.68 6.44
N GLY A 83 15.91 12.90 6.48
CA GLY A 83 16.68 14.14 6.28
C GLY A 83 17.18 14.28 4.83
N ASP A 84 18.31 14.95 4.62
CA ASP A 84 18.93 15.13 3.30
C ASP A 84 19.81 13.94 2.92
N ALA A 85 19.15 12.80 2.62
CA ALA A 85 19.79 11.54 2.27
C ALA A 85 19.18 10.97 0.96
N PRO A 86 19.51 11.54 -0.21
CA PRO A 86 18.85 11.20 -1.48
C PRO A 86 18.98 9.72 -1.86
N GLU A 87 20.13 9.10 -1.58
CA GLU A 87 20.35 7.66 -1.84
C GLU A 87 19.39 6.78 -1.02
N VAL A 88 19.04 7.21 0.19
CA VAL A 88 18.09 6.50 1.05
C VAL A 88 16.67 6.73 0.56
N GLU A 89 16.34 7.94 0.11
CA GLU A 89 15.05 8.27 -0.50
C GLU A 89 14.76 7.39 -1.72
N ASP A 90 15.73 7.28 -2.63
CA ASP A 90 15.62 6.48 -3.85
C ASP A 90 15.39 4.99 -3.52
N ALA A 91 16.14 4.44 -2.56
CA ALA A 91 15.97 3.07 -2.11
C ALA A 91 14.57 2.81 -1.54
N TRP A 92 14.02 3.76 -0.78
CA TRP A 92 12.64 3.68 -0.29
C TRP A 92 11.62 3.77 -1.43
N ALA A 93 11.82 4.67 -2.39
CA ALA A 93 10.93 4.84 -3.53
C ALA A 93 10.85 3.55 -4.37
N GLU A 94 11.97 2.91 -4.65
CA GLU A 94 12.02 1.63 -5.37
C GLU A 94 11.25 0.54 -4.64
N VAL A 95 11.52 0.39 -3.35
CA VAL A 95 10.96 -0.69 -2.52
C VAL A 95 9.46 -0.50 -2.30
N ILE A 96 9.01 0.71 -1.96
CA ILE A 96 7.59 1.04 -1.78
C ILE A 96 6.86 0.92 -3.12
N GLY A 97 7.45 1.41 -4.21
CA GLY A 97 6.92 1.29 -5.56
C GLY A 97 6.69 -0.17 -5.96
N ALA A 98 7.68 -1.05 -5.74
CA ALA A 98 7.57 -2.47 -6.04
C ALA A 98 6.46 -3.16 -5.24
N ILE A 99 6.33 -2.84 -3.95
CA ILE A 99 5.26 -3.37 -3.09
C ILE A 99 3.89 -2.95 -3.62
N LEU A 100 3.69 -1.66 -3.88
CA LEU A 100 2.39 -1.14 -4.31
C LEU A 100 2.03 -1.63 -5.71
N ALA A 101 3.00 -1.80 -6.60
CA ALA A 101 2.79 -2.42 -7.91
C ALA A 101 2.35 -3.89 -7.78
N MET A 102 2.96 -4.66 -6.88
CA MET A 102 2.54 -6.04 -6.61
C MET A 102 1.12 -6.10 -6.05
N MET A 103 0.80 -5.24 -5.08
CA MET A 103 -0.54 -5.16 -4.51
C MET A 103 -1.59 -4.76 -5.55
N LEU A 104 -1.27 -3.76 -6.38
CA LEU A 104 -2.10 -3.33 -7.49
C LEU A 104 -2.38 -4.48 -8.46
N ALA A 105 -1.35 -5.27 -8.81
CA ALA A 105 -1.49 -6.43 -9.67
C ALA A 105 -2.37 -7.52 -9.03
N VAL A 106 -2.23 -7.79 -7.73
CA VAL A 106 -3.09 -8.76 -7.02
C VAL A 106 -4.55 -8.31 -6.98
N ALA A 107 -4.79 -7.01 -6.75
CA ALA A 107 -6.13 -6.47 -6.64
C ALA A 107 -6.81 -6.28 -8.02
N HIS A 108 -6.10 -5.70 -8.98
CA HIS A 108 -6.68 -5.20 -10.23
C HIS A 108 -6.09 -5.84 -11.49
N GLY A 109 -5.12 -6.74 -11.35
CA GLY A 109 -4.59 -7.50 -12.47
C GLY A 109 -5.66 -8.41 -13.10
N PRO A 110 -5.45 -8.82 -14.36
CA PRO A 110 -6.32 -9.79 -15.01
C PRO A 110 -6.37 -11.05 -14.15
N ARG A 111 -7.58 -11.50 -13.79
CA ARG A 111 -7.75 -12.80 -13.15
C ARG A 111 -7.26 -13.83 -14.14
N SER A 112 -6.14 -14.48 -13.87
CA SER A 112 -5.73 -15.68 -14.59
C SER A 112 -6.75 -16.77 -14.25
N HIS A 113 -7.88 -16.77 -14.94
CA HIS A 113 -8.68 -17.96 -15.10
C HIS A 113 -7.81 -18.89 -15.93
N VAL A 114 -7.09 -19.78 -15.25
CA VAL A 114 -6.64 -21.02 -15.90
C VAL A 114 -7.93 -21.70 -16.31
N LEU A 115 -8.32 -21.51 -17.58
CA LEU A 115 -9.33 -22.34 -18.22
C LEU A 115 -8.75 -23.75 -18.16
N PRO A 116 -9.37 -24.73 -17.49
CA PRO A 116 -8.96 -26.09 -17.71
C PRO A 116 -9.25 -26.37 -19.18
N LEU A 117 -8.19 -26.56 -19.97
CA LEU A 117 -8.31 -27.22 -21.26
C LEU A 117 -8.92 -28.59 -20.96
N ALA A 118 -10.23 -28.69 -21.13
CA ALA A 118 -10.91 -29.97 -21.15
C ALA A 118 -10.27 -30.78 -22.28
N ALA A 119 -9.52 -31.81 -21.89
CA ALA A 119 -9.01 -32.85 -22.76
C ALA A 119 -10.14 -33.82 -23.11
#